data_AF-A0A1J5D887-F1
#
_entry.id   AF-A0A1J5D887-F1
#
_cell.length_a   1.000
_cell.length_b   1.000
_cell.length_c   1.000
_cell.angle_alpha   90.00
_cell.angle_beta   90.00
_cell.angle_gamma   90.00
#
_symmetry.space_group_name_H-M   'P 1'
#
loop_
_entity.id
_entity.type
_entity.pdbx_description
1 polymer ?
#
loop_
_entity_poly.entity_id
_entity_poly.type
_entity_poly.pdbx_seq_one_letter_code
_entity_poly.pdbx_strand_id
1 'polypeptide(L)'
;MTSCIRIPPWHRPKEHRMKRFIGRRVIPALLLIVGLLLAVGEPLWATSTNITYFKSLDLIRKVMEIIKSDYVDEAVDEQKLVYGAIEGMLKTLDDPYTRFMEPKSFKEMQVETQGEFGGLGIVITTKGRMLTVISPIEDTPAFRAGIKAGDAIIKIDDKEVIDIALHDAVKLLRGPEGSKVRITVLREGEREPKEYTLVREVIKIPSVKYWVVKPNIGYIRLTQFIQTSAEDLEKAMLALEKAKCTSIILDLRNNPGGLLTAAVEVGRKFIPKGDIVSIKGRDGEKNTYSSFFQSHPLLPLIVLINEGSASASEIVAGAIKDNKRGILLGRKSFGKGSVQTVISLNDGSALALTTALYYTPSGINIHKKGIEPDIDVDLPKITEEERKEIQKTIEDEEKRSKQAEASKTSSIASGTSETASGTNPVATDTYKPSGLIEVPDSFTKGSLQDYVVNKYDTQLQRAVDILKSSDLFMPLLKKD
;
A
#
# COMPACT_ATOMS: atom_id res chain seq x y z
N MET A 1 -93.81 -19.31 43.27
CA MET A 1 -92.45 -18.75 43.11
C MET A 1 -92.59 -17.24 42.98
N THR A 2 -92.87 -16.50 44.06
CA THR A 2 -91.89 -15.78 44.90
C THR A 2 -90.81 -15.06 44.09
N SER A 3 -90.61 -13.75 44.15
CA SER A 3 -91.35 -12.64 44.78
C SER A 3 -90.93 -11.37 44.05
N CYS A 4 -91.88 -10.48 43.87
CA CYS A 4 -91.77 -9.22 43.16
C CYS A 4 -91.52 -8.06 44.16
N ILE A 5 -90.98 -6.94 43.66
CA ILE A 5 -91.26 -5.55 44.09
C ILE A 5 -90.53 -5.03 45.38
N ARG A 6 -89.75 -3.94 45.29
CA ARG A 6 -90.19 -2.52 45.47
C ARG A 6 -88.99 -1.55 45.56
N ILE A 7 -89.15 -0.40 44.91
CA ILE A 7 -88.31 0.80 45.03
C ILE A 7 -88.72 1.61 46.27
N PRO A 8 -87.78 2.27 46.99
CA PRO A 8 -88.07 3.43 47.84
C PRO A 8 -87.32 4.71 47.35
N PRO A 9 -87.64 5.90 47.90
CA PRO A 9 -87.89 7.10 47.10
C PRO A 9 -86.75 8.13 47.05
N TRP A 10 -86.94 9.10 46.15
CA TRP A 10 -86.24 10.37 46.07
C TRP A 10 -86.31 11.18 47.38
N HIS A 11 -85.18 11.76 47.79
CA HIS A 11 -85.10 12.92 48.69
C HIS A 11 -84.25 14.02 48.04
N ARG A 12 -84.83 15.22 47.94
CA ARG A 12 -84.20 16.46 47.44
C ARG A 12 -83.27 17.08 48.51
N PRO A 13 -82.36 17.98 48.11
CA PRO A 13 -81.07 18.18 48.77
C PRO A 13 -81.12 19.18 49.94
N LYS A 14 -80.19 19.04 50.89
CA LYS A 14 -79.78 20.12 51.79
C LYS A 14 -78.62 20.89 51.14
N GLU A 15 -78.87 22.15 50.81
CA GLU A 15 -77.84 23.10 50.38
C GLU A 15 -76.85 23.36 51.54
N HIS A 16 -75.61 22.88 51.38
CA HIS A 16 -74.49 23.37 52.18
C HIS A 16 -73.68 24.38 51.35
N ARG A 17 -73.68 25.63 51.82
CA ARG A 17 -72.85 26.74 51.32
C ARG A 17 -71.37 26.33 51.30
N MET A 18 -70.84 26.03 50.12
CA MET A 18 -69.41 25.80 49.93
C MET A 18 -68.69 27.16 49.85
N LYS A 19 -68.06 27.56 50.95
CA LYS A 19 -67.13 28.69 50.97
C LYS A 19 -65.90 28.32 50.14
N ARG A 20 -65.67 29.10 49.08
CA ARG A 20 -64.49 29.10 48.19
C ARG A 20 -63.20 29.18 49.01
N PHE A 21 -62.39 28.11 49.03
CA PHE A 21 -61.00 28.15 49.52
C PHE A 21 -60.06 27.16 48.80
N ILE A 22 -60.28 26.88 47.51
CA ILE A 22 -59.41 25.97 46.71
C ILE A 22 -58.66 26.72 45.58
N GLY A 23 -58.62 28.05 45.61
CA GLY A 23 -58.12 28.84 44.48
C GLY A 23 -56.68 29.35 44.56
N ARG A 24 -55.96 29.23 45.69
CA ARG A 24 -54.78 30.10 45.93
C ARG A 24 -53.46 29.39 46.26
N ARG A 25 -53.45 28.06 46.39
CA ARG A 25 -52.22 27.27 46.61
C ARG A 25 -51.97 26.14 45.60
N VAL A 26 -52.96 25.80 44.77
CA VAL A 26 -52.82 24.73 43.75
C VAL A 26 -52.12 25.24 42.48
N ILE A 27 -52.41 26.49 42.08
CA ILE A 27 -51.82 27.12 40.88
C ILE A 27 -50.29 27.29 40.98
N PRO A 28 -49.70 27.81 42.07
CA PRO A 28 -48.24 27.92 42.16
C PRO A 28 -47.55 26.55 42.24
N ALA A 29 -48.17 25.53 42.84
CA ALA A 29 -47.61 24.18 42.90
C ALA A 29 -47.63 23.47 41.53
N LEU A 30 -48.68 23.67 40.73
CA LEU A 30 -48.76 23.12 39.38
C LEU A 30 -47.76 23.78 38.42
N LEU A 31 -47.55 25.10 38.55
CA LEU A 31 -46.56 25.84 37.76
C LEU A 31 -45.13 25.45 38.12
N LEU A 32 -44.87 25.09 39.38
CA LEU A 32 -43.56 24.62 39.82
C LEU A 32 -43.28 23.19 39.31
N ILE A 33 -44.29 22.33 39.23
CA ILE A 33 -44.18 20.98 38.63
C ILE A 33 -43.99 21.05 37.12
N VAL A 34 -44.70 21.95 36.42
CA VAL A 34 -44.49 22.18 34.97
C VAL A 34 -43.13 22.83 34.70
N GLY A 35 -42.68 23.76 35.56
CA GLY A 35 -41.36 24.36 35.49
C GLY A 35 -40.23 23.35 35.74
N LEU A 36 -40.41 22.40 36.66
CA LEU A 36 -39.46 21.33 36.92
C LEU A 36 -39.42 20.27 35.81
N LEU A 37 -40.57 19.94 35.20
CA LEU A 37 -40.67 19.07 34.02
C LEU A 37 -40.03 19.69 32.77
N LEU A 38 -40.05 21.02 32.64
CA LEU A 38 -39.34 21.74 31.58
C LEU A 38 -37.84 21.91 31.86
N ALA A 39 -37.41 21.84 33.12
CA ALA A 39 -36.00 21.95 33.52
C ALA A 39 -35.23 20.62 33.53
N VAL A 40 -35.93 19.48 33.48
CA VAL A 40 -35.35 18.12 33.36
C VAL A 40 -35.38 17.62 31.90
N GLY A 41 -35.83 18.46 30.96
CA GLY A 41 -35.60 18.23 29.54
C GLY A 41 -34.11 18.40 29.22
N GLU A 42 -33.38 17.29 29.19
CA GLU A 42 -32.09 17.20 28.50
C GLU A 42 -32.18 17.99 27.17
N PRO A 43 -31.18 18.81 26.82
CA PRO A 43 -31.23 19.60 25.60
C PRO A 43 -31.49 18.67 24.41
N LEU A 44 -32.61 18.94 23.73
CA LEU A 44 -33.19 18.27 22.56
C LEU A 44 -32.30 18.34 21.29
N TRP A 45 -30.98 18.37 21.47
CA TRP A 45 -29.98 18.44 20.42
C TRP A 45 -29.40 17.05 20.09
N ALA A 46 -29.68 16.03 20.91
CA ALA A 46 -29.32 14.62 20.64
C ALA A 46 -30.44 13.82 19.94
N THR A 47 -31.66 14.35 19.86
CA THR A 47 -32.82 13.66 19.26
C THR A 47 -33.03 13.99 17.78
N SER A 48 -32.56 15.15 17.30
CA SER A 48 -32.75 15.60 15.90
C SER A 48 -31.83 14.88 14.89
N THR A 49 -30.61 14.52 15.31
CA THR A 49 -29.66 13.71 14.53
C THR A 49 -30.22 12.30 14.28
N ASN A 50 -30.80 11.68 15.30
CA ASN A 50 -31.40 10.34 15.18
C ASN A 50 -32.61 10.33 14.23
N ILE A 51 -33.54 11.28 14.35
CA ILE A 51 -34.73 11.35 13.47
C ILE A 51 -34.35 11.53 12.00
N THR A 52 -33.34 12.37 11.72
CA THR A 52 -32.88 12.63 10.35
C THR A 52 -32.12 11.44 9.77
N TYR A 53 -31.33 10.74 10.59
CA TYR A 53 -30.61 9.53 10.21
C TYR A 53 -31.57 8.40 9.83
N PHE A 54 -32.58 8.11 10.67
CA PHE A 54 -33.57 7.06 10.38
C PHE A 54 -34.38 7.35 9.11
N LYS A 55 -34.80 8.61 8.90
CA LYS A 55 -35.48 9.02 7.65
C LYS A 55 -34.61 8.80 6.41
N SER A 56 -33.31 9.02 6.51
CA SER A 56 -32.38 8.85 5.40
C SER A 56 -32.17 7.37 5.07
N LEU A 57 -32.07 6.50 6.08
CA LEU A 57 -32.01 5.06 5.88
C LEU A 57 -33.29 4.50 5.26
N ASP A 58 -34.46 4.99 5.70
CA ASP A 58 -35.75 4.63 5.11
C ASP A 58 -35.85 5.02 3.63
N LEU A 59 -35.31 6.18 3.26
CA LEU A 59 -35.26 6.61 1.87
C LEU A 59 -34.40 5.65 1.03
N ILE A 60 -33.19 5.32 1.49
CA ILE A 60 -32.30 4.37 0.79
C ILE A 60 -32.99 3.01 0.63
N ARG A 61 -33.57 2.48 1.70
CA ARG A 61 -34.34 1.22 1.67
C ARG A 61 -35.46 1.26 0.64
N LYS A 62 -36.28 2.32 0.66
CA LYS A 62 -37.42 2.47 -0.26
C LYS A 62 -36.97 2.54 -1.72
N VAL A 63 -35.88 3.24 -2.02
CA VAL A 63 -35.32 3.30 -3.38
C VAL A 63 -34.84 1.92 -3.82
N MET A 64 -34.14 1.18 -2.95
CA MET A 64 -33.72 -0.20 -3.26
C MET A 64 -34.91 -1.13 -3.52
N GLU A 65 -35.99 -1.02 -2.73
CA GLU A 65 -37.22 -1.80 -2.93
C GLU A 65 -37.86 -1.52 -4.30
N ILE A 66 -37.97 -0.24 -4.69
CA ILE A 66 -38.50 0.16 -6.00
C ILE A 66 -37.62 -0.36 -7.14
N ILE A 67 -36.29 -0.30 -7.02
CA ILE A 67 -35.39 -0.85 -8.05
C ILE A 67 -35.62 -2.35 -8.17
N LYS A 68 -35.74 -3.08 -7.05
CA LYS A 68 -35.95 -4.52 -7.09
C LYS A 68 -37.31 -4.92 -7.67
N SER A 69 -38.36 -4.12 -7.43
CA SER A 69 -39.72 -4.46 -7.90
C SER A 69 -40.01 -3.99 -9.33
N ASP A 70 -39.45 -2.85 -9.74
CA ASP A 70 -39.90 -2.13 -10.94
C ASP A 70 -38.81 -2.01 -12.03
N TYR A 71 -37.56 -2.41 -11.75
CA TYR A 71 -36.50 -2.40 -12.77
C TYR A 71 -36.79 -3.43 -13.86
N VAL A 72 -36.56 -3.05 -15.12
CA VAL A 72 -36.95 -3.81 -16.31
C VAL A 72 -36.24 -5.17 -16.45
N ASP A 73 -35.08 -5.33 -15.80
CA ASP A 73 -34.33 -6.58 -15.75
C ASP A 73 -34.57 -7.28 -14.40
N GLU A 74 -34.94 -8.55 -14.45
CA GLU A 74 -35.25 -9.36 -13.27
C GLU A 74 -34.00 -9.74 -12.46
N ALA A 75 -32.80 -9.67 -13.06
CA ALA A 75 -31.55 -10.07 -12.42
C ALA A 75 -30.83 -8.91 -11.71
N VAL A 76 -31.47 -8.32 -10.70
CA VAL A 76 -30.86 -7.27 -9.86
C VAL A 76 -29.96 -7.88 -8.77
N ASP A 77 -28.66 -7.56 -8.82
CA ASP A 77 -27.71 -7.91 -7.76
C ASP A 77 -27.78 -6.89 -6.61
N GLU A 78 -28.38 -7.30 -5.48
CA GLU A 78 -28.54 -6.45 -4.30
C GLU A 78 -27.21 -6.01 -3.69
N GLN A 79 -26.19 -6.87 -3.69
CA GLN A 79 -24.89 -6.55 -3.12
C GLN A 79 -24.21 -5.46 -3.95
N LYS A 80 -24.32 -5.55 -5.28
CA LYS A 80 -23.83 -4.51 -6.19
C LYS A 80 -24.54 -3.17 -5.98
N LEU A 81 -25.85 -3.17 -5.69
CA LEU A 81 -26.58 -1.93 -5.35
C LEU A 81 -26.06 -1.32 -4.04
N VAL A 82 -25.87 -2.13 -3.01
CA VAL A 82 -25.34 -1.67 -1.71
C VAL A 82 -23.94 -1.07 -1.88
N TYR A 83 -23.04 -1.77 -2.58
CA TYR A 83 -21.68 -1.29 -2.81
C TYR A 83 -21.66 -0.02 -3.67
N GLY A 84 -22.48 0.04 -4.73
CA GLY A 84 -22.63 1.24 -5.55
C GLY A 84 -23.17 2.44 -4.75
N ALA A 85 -24.10 2.23 -3.81
CA ALA A 85 -24.60 3.27 -2.93
C ALA A 85 -23.50 3.77 -1.96
N ILE A 86 -22.72 2.86 -1.38
CA ILE A 86 -21.57 3.22 -0.53
C ILE A 86 -20.55 4.04 -1.31
N GLU A 87 -20.15 3.58 -2.49
CA GLU A 87 -19.23 4.33 -3.36
C GLU A 87 -19.77 5.72 -3.72
N GLY A 88 -21.07 5.82 -3.99
CA GLY A 88 -21.76 7.10 -4.21
C GLY A 88 -21.65 8.04 -3.01
N MET A 89 -21.83 7.55 -1.79
CA MET A 89 -21.64 8.34 -0.56
C MET A 89 -20.20 8.79 -0.39
N LEU A 90 -19.22 7.92 -0.65
CA LEU A 90 -17.80 8.28 -0.48
C LEU A 90 -17.33 9.32 -1.49
N LYS A 91 -17.87 9.30 -2.72
CA LYS A 91 -17.58 10.33 -3.74
C LYS A 91 -17.95 11.74 -3.27
N THR A 92 -18.92 11.90 -2.38
CA THR A 92 -19.31 13.25 -1.89
C THR A 92 -18.31 13.86 -0.91
N LEU A 93 -17.28 13.11 -0.50
CA LEU A 93 -16.24 13.61 0.41
C LEU A 93 -15.15 14.39 -0.33
N ASP A 94 -15.14 14.38 -1.66
CA ASP A 94 -14.10 15.00 -2.53
C ASP A 94 -12.67 14.62 -2.12
N ASP A 95 -12.53 13.42 -1.55
CA ASP A 95 -11.26 12.85 -1.12
C ASP A 95 -10.91 11.66 -2.01
N PRO A 96 -9.93 11.78 -2.92
CA PRO A 96 -9.57 10.71 -3.86
C PRO A 96 -8.96 9.49 -3.17
N TYR A 97 -8.62 9.59 -1.88
CA TYR A 97 -8.04 8.48 -1.14
C TYR A 97 -9.11 7.65 -0.42
N THR A 98 -10.21 8.26 0.03
CA THR A 98 -11.28 7.57 0.74
C THR A 98 -12.02 6.63 -0.21
N ARG A 99 -12.08 5.34 0.14
CA ARG A 99 -12.68 4.33 -0.72
C ARG A 99 -13.25 3.15 0.06
N PHE A 100 -14.25 2.53 -0.54
CA PHE A 100 -14.74 1.22 -0.14
C PHE A 100 -13.91 0.15 -0.84
N MET A 101 -13.61 -0.92 -0.13
CA MET A 101 -12.86 -2.06 -0.65
C MET A 101 -13.71 -3.29 -0.42
N GLU A 102 -14.22 -3.85 -1.51
CA GLU A 102 -14.90 -5.15 -1.48
C GLU A 102 -14.00 -6.23 -0.87
N PRO A 103 -14.56 -7.35 -0.38
CA PRO A 103 -13.80 -8.37 0.34
C PRO A 103 -12.55 -8.87 -0.40
N LYS A 104 -12.64 -9.02 -1.72
CA LYS A 104 -11.50 -9.42 -2.56
C LYS A 104 -10.39 -8.36 -2.57
N SER A 105 -10.73 -7.11 -2.86
CA SER A 105 -9.77 -6.00 -2.90
C SER A 105 -9.15 -5.73 -1.53
N PHE A 106 -9.93 -5.88 -0.45
CA PHE A 106 -9.40 -5.77 0.90
C PHE A 106 -8.40 -6.90 1.21
N LYS A 107 -8.70 -8.13 0.78
CA LYS A 107 -7.78 -9.26 0.94
C LYS A 107 -6.48 -9.09 0.17
N GLU A 108 -6.56 -8.57 -1.06
CA GLU A 108 -5.38 -8.26 -1.88
C GLU A 108 -4.50 -7.21 -1.20
N MET A 109 -5.09 -6.11 -0.70
CA MET A 109 -4.38 -5.09 0.07
C MET A 109 -3.68 -5.67 1.31
N GLN A 110 -4.34 -6.57 2.05
CA GLN A 110 -3.74 -7.21 3.22
C GLN A 110 -2.50 -8.03 2.84
N VAL A 111 -2.57 -8.77 1.73
CA VAL A 111 -1.45 -9.56 1.23
C VAL A 111 -0.27 -8.67 0.81
N GLU A 112 -0.55 -7.58 0.09
CA GLU A 112 0.49 -6.62 -0.32
C GLU A 112 1.18 -5.98 0.89
N THR A 113 0.42 -5.57 1.91
CA THR A 113 0.96 -4.89 3.09
C THR A 113 1.68 -5.81 4.07
N GLN A 114 1.30 -7.09 4.12
CA GLN A 114 2.05 -8.12 4.84
C GLN A 114 3.40 -8.40 4.18
N GLY A 115 3.51 -8.20 2.85
CA GLY A 115 4.73 -8.48 2.10
C GLY A 115 5.03 -9.96 1.95
N GLU A 116 4.12 -10.82 2.39
CA GLU A 116 4.25 -12.27 2.40
C GLU A 116 2.97 -12.91 1.88
N PHE A 117 3.12 -13.92 1.02
CA PHE A 117 2.00 -14.77 0.62
C PHE A 117 2.43 -16.20 0.41
N GLY A 118 1.58 -17.14 0.81
CA GLY A 118 1.77 -18.55 0.51
C GLY A 118 1.60 -18.81 -0.98
N GLY A 119 2.60 -19.38 -1.63
CA GLY A 119 2.54 -19.68 -3.07
C GLY A 119 3.86 -20.21 -3.64
N LEU A 120 4.02 -20.00 -4.95
CA LEU A 120 5.14 -20.55 -5.73
C LEU A 120 6.17 -19.50 -6.14
N GLY A 121 5.82 -18.21 -5.99
CA GLY A 121 6.63 -17.09 -6.42
C GLY A 121 6.63 -16.87 -7.94
N ILE A 122 5.44 -16.86 -8.55
CA ILE A 122 5.27 -16.56 -9.98
C ILE A 122 4.31 -15.39 -10.16
N VAL A 123 4.67 -14.51 -11.09
CA VAL A 123 3.76 -13.49 -11.63
C VAL A 123 3.14 -14.06 -12.89
N ILE A 124 1.81 -14.12 -12.93
CA ILE A 124 1.04 -14.74 -14.00
C ILE A 124 0.02 -13.76 -14.57
N THR A 125 -0.32 -13.93 -15.83
CA THR A 125 -1.38 -13.21 -16.53
C THR A 125 -2.14 -14.16 -17.45
N THR A 126 -3.24 -13.69 -18.01
CA THR A 126 -3.95 -14.42 -19.07
C THR A 126 -3.60 -13.80 -20.41
N LYS A 127 -2.97 -14.57 -21.29
CA LYS A 127 -2.69 -14.17 -22.68
C LYS A 127 -3.55 -15.01 -23.61
N GLY A 128 -4.54 -14.37 -24.25
CA GLY A 128 -5.59 -15.09 -24.98
C GLY A 128 -6.43 -15.94 -24.02
N ARG A 129 -6.36 -17.27 -24.17
CA ARG A 129 -7.08 -18.26 -23.34
C ARG A 129 -6.17 -19.00 -22.35
N MET A 130 -4.87 -18.68 -22.35
CA MET A 130 -3.85 -19.42 -21.59
C MET A 130 -3.32 -18.61 -20.42
N LEU A 131 -3.16 -19.29 -19.30
CA LEU A 131 -2.43 -18.76 -18.16
C LEU A 131 -0.94 -18.74 -18.50
N THR A 132 -0.33 -17.57 -18.47
CA THR A 132 1.06 -17.35 -18.91
C THR A 132 1.88 -16.74 -17.79
N VAL A 133 3.09 -17.26 -17.58
CA VAL A 133 4.07 -16.71 -16.66
C VAL A 133 4.66 -15.43 -17.25
N ILE A 134 4.47 -14.31 -16.55
CA ILE A 134 5.19 -13.06 -16.85
C ILE A 134 6.64 -13.24 -16.40
N SER A 135 6.85 -13.60 -15.13
CA SER A 135 8.17 -13.85 -14.58
C SER A 135 8.11 -14.70 -13.31
N PRO A 136 9.06 -15.61 -13.09
CA PRO A 136 9.32 -16.14 -11.76
C PRO A 136 9.95 -15.03 -10.87
N ILE A 137 9.68 -15.07 -9.58
CA ILE A 137 10.33 -14.22 -8.59
C ILE A 137 11.63 -14.92 -8.17
N GLU A 138 12.76 -14.20 -8.19
CA GLU A 138 14.06 -14.78 -7.81
C GLU A 138 14.05 -15.46 -6.44
N ASP A 139 14.86 -16.51 -6.30
CA ASP A 139 14.99 -17.32 -5.09
C ASP A 139 13.72 -18.04 -4.59
N THR A 140 12.59 -17.98 -5.31
CA THR A 140 11.35 -18.67 -4.96
C THR A 140 11.27 -20.12 -5.51
N PRO A 141 10.33 -20.98 -5.04
CA PRO A 141 10.17 -22.34 -5.54
C PRO A 141 10.12 -22.44 -7.07
N ALA A 142 9.37 -21.55 -7.72
CA ALA A 142 9.23 -21.55 -9.16
C ALA A 142 10.53 -21.18 -9.90
N PHE A 143 11.26 -20.20 -9.38
CA PHE A 143 12.57 -19.81 -9.93
C PHE A 143 13.58 -20.95 -9.81
N ARG A 144 13.68 -21.57 -8.63
CA ARG A 144 14.59 -22.70 -8.38
C ARG A 144 14.23 -23.94 -9.22
N ALA A 145 12.95 -24.12 -9.55
CA ALA A 145 12.48 -25.19 -10.42
C ALA A 145 12.74 -24.93 -11.92
N GLY A 146 13.20 -23.73 -12.30
CA GLY A 146 13.54 -23.41 -13.69
C GLY A 146 12.33 -23.03 -14.57
N ILE A 147 11.25 -22.54 -13.95
CA ILE A 147 10.14 -21.87 -14.66
C ILE A 147 10.66 -20.57 -15.26
N LYS A 148 10.21 -20.22 -16.46
CA LYS A 148 10.69 -19.06 -17.21
C LYS A 148 9.54 -18.13 -17.61
N ALA A 149 9.88 -16.88 -17.89
CA ALA A 149 8.96 -15.96 -18.56
C ALA A 149 8.48 -16.57 -19.89
N GLY A 150 7.19 -16.41 -20.19
CA GLY A 150 6.55 -16.95 -21.40
C GLY A 150 6.02 -18.38 -21.27
N ASP A 151 6.32 -19.09 -20.18
CA ASP A 151 5.78 -20.41 -19.90
C ASP A 151 4.24 -20.38 -19.81
N ALA A 152 3.54 -21.21 -20.58
CA ALA A 152 2.09 -21.35 -20.53
C ALA A 152 1.69 -22.50 -19.59
N ILE A 153 1.00 -22.19 -18.49
CA ILE A 153 0.50 -23.19 -17.54
C ILE A 153 -0.80 -23.79 -18.12
N ILE A 154 -0.76 -25.08 -18.44
CA ILE A 154 -1.89 -25.79 -19.05
C ILE A 154 -2.64 -26.69 -18.07
N LYS A 155 -1.96 -27.15 -17.00
CA LYS A 155 -2.58 -27.90 -15.89
C LYS A 155 -2.06 -27.44 -14.54
N ILE A 156 -2.95 -27.44 -13.55
CA ILE A 156 -2.62 -27.31 -12.13
C ILE A 156 -3.21 -28.52 -11.41
N ASP A 157 -2.34 -29.32 -10.80
CA ASP A 157 -2.59 -30.70 -10.40
C ASP A 157 -3.23 -31.47 -11.57
N ASP A 158 -4.41 -32.05 -11.37
CA ASP A 158 -5.10 -32.83 -12.39
C ASP A 158 -6.13 -32.01 -13.20
N LYS A 159 -6.19 -30.69 -12.96
CA LYS A 159 -7.16 -29.79 -13.59
C LYS A 159 -6.54 -29.05 -14.77
N GLU A 160 -7.19 -29.13 -15.92
CA GLU A 160 -6.89 -28.27 -17.08
C GLU A 160 -7.33 -26.84 -16.80
N VAL A 161 -6.46 -25.89 -17.12
CA VAL A 161 -6.63 -24.47 -16.75
C VAL A 161 -6.68 -23.54 -17.96
N ILE A 162 -7.03 -24.09 -19.12
CA ILE A 162 -7.41 -23.28 -20.29
C ILE A 162 -8.73 -22.57 -19.96
N ASP A 163 -8.84 -21.28 -20.27
CA ASP A 163 -9.97 -20.39 -19.95
C ASP A 163 -10.26 -20.18 -18.45
N ILE A 164 -9.35 -20.60 -17.58
CA ILE A 164 -9.53 -20.31 -16.16
C ILE A 164 -9.50 -18.79 -15.94
N ALA A 165 -10.42 -18.29 -15.10
CA ALA A 165 -10.30 -16.94 -14.60
C ALA A 165 -9.03 -16.80 -13.76
N LEU A 166 -8.26 -15.73 -13.97
CA LEU A 166 -6.97 -15.51 -13.29
C LEU A 166 -7.06 -15.69 -11.76
N HIS A 167 -8.13 -15.16 -11.16
CA HIS A 167 -8.39 -15.28 -9.73
C HIS A 167 -8.54 -16.75 -9.26
N ASP A 168 -9.18 -17.60 -10.06
CA ASP A 168 -9.36 -19.01 -9.70
C ASP A 168 -8.05 -19.78 -9.89
N ALA A 169 -7.24 -19.42 -10.88
CA ALA A 169 -5.88 -19.94 -11.00
C ALA A 169 -5.02 -19.60 -9.77
N VAL A 170 -5.08 -18.35 -9.30
CA VAL A 170 -4.38 -17.93 -8.08
C VAL A 170 -4.81 -18.77 -6.87
N LYS A 171 -6.10 -19.07 -6.72
CA LYS A 171 -6.59 -19.95 -5.64
C LYS A 171 -6.01 -21.36 -5.71
N LEU A 172 -5.82 -21.92 -6.91
CA LEU A 172 -5.23 -23.25 -7.10
C LEU A 172 -3.71 -23.25 -6.85
N LEU A 173 -3.02 -22.18 -7.25
CA LEU A 173 -1.56 -22.08 -7.09
C LEU A 173 -1.15 -21.75 -5.65
N ARG A 174 -2.00 -21.02 -4.92
CA ARG A 174 -1.81 -20.74 -3.48
C ARG A 174 -2.28 -21.92 -2.63
N GLY A 175 -1.84 -21.95 -1.38
CA GLY A 175 -2.15 -23.01 -0.44
C GLY A 175 -1.25 -22.96 0.79
N PRO A 176 -1.45 -23.86 1.76
CA PRO A 176 -0.64 -23.92 2.98
C PRO A 176 0.84 -24.10 2.67
N GLU A 177 1.69 -23.47 3.48
CA GLU A 177 3.15 -23.68 3.43
C GLU A 177 3.49 -25.16 3.55
N GLY A 178 4.48 -25.62 2.78
CA GLY A 178 4.92 -27.01 2.74
C GLY A 178 4.04 -27.95 1.91
N SER A 179 2.84 -27.52 1.50
CA SER A 179 2.00 -28.32 0.59
C SER A 179 2.58 -28.36 -0.82
N LYS A 180 2.33 -29.45 -1.55
CA LYS A 180 2.79 -29.60 -2.94
C LYS A 180 1.71 -29.17 -3.94
N VAL A 181 2.15 -28.74 -5.11
CA VAL A 181 1.31 -28.54 -6.29
C VAL A 181 2.07 -28.99 -7.52
N ARG A 182 1.39 -29.72 -8.42
CA ARG A 182 1.93 -30.02 -9.73
C ARG A 182 1.46 -28.95 -10.70
N ILE A 183 2.36 -28.43 -11.52
CA ILE A 183 1.97 -27.60 -12.66
C ILE A 183 2.55 -28.21 -13.93
N THR A 184 1.75 -28.27 -14.97
CA THR A 184 2.20 -28.66 -16.30
C THR A 184 2.30 -27.42 -17.17
N VAL A 185 3.46 -27.23 -17.78
CA VAL A 185 3.84 -26.03 -18.50
C VAL A 185 4.20 -26.38 -19.93
N LEU A 186 3.67 -25.63 -20.90
CA LEU A 186 4.11 -25.64 -22.28
C LEU A 186 5.01 -24.43 -22.52
N ARG A 187 6.26 -24.69 -22.94
CA ARG A 187 7.26 -23.65 -23.22
C ARG A 187 7.36 -23.41 -24.72
N GLU A 188 7.44 -22.15 -25.12
CA GLU A 188 7.64 -21.79 -26.52
C GLU A 188 8.91 -22.43 -27.09
N GLY A 189 8.78 -23.05 -28.27
CA GLY A 189 9.86 -23.80 -28.93
C GLY A 189 10.00 -25.27 -28.48
N GLU A 190 9.31 -25.70 -27.42
CA GLU A 190 9.30 -27.09 -26.97
C GLU A 190 8.00 -27.80 -27.37
N ARG A 191 8.11 -29.04 -27.86
CA ARG A 191 6.96 -29.82 -28.35
C ARG A 191 6.19 -30.54 -27.24
N GLU A 192 6.85 -30.87 -26.14
CA GLU A 192 6.27 -31.64 -25.05
C GLU A 192 6.09 -30.75 -23.80
N PRO A 193 4.94 -30.81 -23.12
CA PRO A 193 4.75 -30.13 -21.86
C PRO A 193 5.67 -30.70 -20.76
N LYS A 194 6.17 -29.82 -19.90
CA LYS A 194 6.99 -30.16 -18.73
C LYS A 194 6.17 -30.10 -17.46
N GLU A 195 6.29 -31.12 -16.62
CA GLU A 195 5.65 -31.13 -15.31
C GLU A 195 6.64 -30.73 -14.21
N TYR A 196 6.18 -29.84 -13.33
CA TYR A 196 6.92 -29.36 -12.18
C TYR A 196 6.13 -29.64 -10.91
N THR A 197 6.69 -30.40 -9.99
CA THR A 197 6.16 -30.52 -8.62
C THR A 197 6.85 -29.49 -7.74
N LEU A 198 6.08 -28.52 -7.27
CA LEU A 198 6.58 -27.41 -6.46
C LEU A 198 6.07 -27.52 -5.03
N VAL A 199 6.89 -27.13 -4.07
CA VAL A 199 6.49 -26.98 -2.67
C VAL A 199 6.12 -25.53 -2.45
N ARG A 200 4.93 -25.28 -1.90
CA ARG A 200 4.48 -23.93 -1.56
C ARG A 200 5.30 -23.40 -0.39
N GLU A 201 5.80 -22.18 -0.55
CA GLU A 201 6.55 -21.46 0.48
C GLU A 201 5.85 -20.14 0.81
N VAL A 202 6.19 -19.57 1.96
CA VAL A 202 5.88 -18.16 2.22
C VAL A 202 6.80 -17.32 1.35
N ILE A 203 6.23 -16.74 0.30
CA ILE A 203 6.96 -15.89 -0.63
C ILE A 203 7.05 -14.51 0.00
N LYS A 204 8.27 -14.12 0.37
CA LYS A 204 8.56 -12.77 0.85
C LYS A 204 8.93 -11.90 -0.34
N ILE A 205 8.23 -10.79 -0.52
CA ILE A 205 8.65 -9.76 -1.48
C ILE A 205 9.60 -8.83 -0.72
N PRO A 206 10.91 -8.83 -1.02
CA PRO A 206 11.83 -7.92 -0.34
C PRO A 206 11.45 -6.49 -0.67
N SER A 207 11.18 -5.70 0.37
CA SER A 207 10.89 -4.27 0.21
C SER A 207 12.14 -3.42 0.07
N VAL A 208 13.30 -3.98 0.41
CA VAL A 208 14.60 -3.33 0.31
C VAL A 208 15.48 -4.12 -0.64
N LYS A 209 16.04 -3.43 -1.62
CA LYS A 209 17.18 -3.89 -2.40
C LYS A 209 18.39 -3.04 -2.03
N TYR A 210 19.59 -3.62 -2.01
CA TYR A 210 20.80 -2.88 -1.65
C TYR A 210 22.03 -3.33 -2.43
N TRP A 211 22.95 -2.39 -2.63
CA TRP A 211 24.16 -2.59 -3.43
C TRP A 211 25.31 -1.73 -2.90
N VAL A 212 26.55 -2.15 -3.20
CA VAL A 212 27.73 -1.30 -3.08
C VAL A 212 28.01 -0.68 -4.45
N VAL A 213 27.75 0.61 -4.60
CA VAL A 213 27.82 1.28 -5.93
C VAL A 213 29.21 1.79 -6.26
N LYS A 214 30.00 2.10 -5.24
CA LYS A 214 31.42 2.44 -5.28
C LYS A 214 32.07 2.00 -3.98
N PRO A 215 33.41 1.87 -3.92
CA PRO A 215 34.10 1.71 -2.64
C PRO A 215 33.55 2.73 -1.64
N ASN A 216 33.18 2.25 -0.47
CA ASN A 216 32.66 3.04 0.64
C ASN A 216 31.25 3.64 0.49
N ILE A 217 30.55 3.47 -0.64
CA ILE A 217 29.19 4.01 -0.85
C ILE A 217 28.18 2.87 -0.96
N GLY A 218 27.34 2.74 0.05
CA GLY A 218 26.18 1.86 0.04
C GLY A 218 24.98 2.55 -0.60
N TYR A 219 24.19 1.80 -1.34
CA TYR A 219 22.95 2.25 -1.95
C TYR A 219 21.83 1.31 -1.52
N ILE A 220 20.73 1.89 -1.04
CA ILE A 220 19.56 1.18 -0.52
C ILE A 220 18.34 1.71 -1.27
N ARG A 221 17.65 0.86 -2.03
CA ARG A 221 16.35 1.18 -2.64
C ARG A 221 15.25 0.56 -1.80
N LEU A 222 14.41 1.41 -1.20
CA LEU A 222 13.19 0.97 -0.52
C LEU A 222 12.03 1.16 -1.50
N THR A 223 11.44 0.06 -1.95
CA THR A 223 10.40 0.07 -3.01
C THR A 223 9.00 0.34 -2.46
N GLN A 224 8.74 -0.10 -1.23
CA GLN A 224 7.46 0.08 -0.54
C GLN A 224 7.64 0.00 0.98
N PHE A 225 6.70 0.55 1.75
CA PHE A 225 6.65 0.43 3.20
C PHE A 225 5.66 -0.66 3.62
N ILE A 226 6.15 -1.87 3.81
CA ILE A 226 5.39 -3.05 4.26
C ILE A 226 5.83 -3.48 5.66
N GLN A 227 5.19 -4.50 6.21
CA GLN A 227 5.45 -4.95 7.58
C GLN A 227 6.93 -5.33 7.82
N THR A 228 7.62 -5.91 6.84
CA THR A 228 9.02 -6.36 6.97
C THR A 228 10.07 -5.28 6.67
N SER A 229 9.67 -4.09 6.21
CA SER A 229 10.62 -3.10 5.67
C SER A 229 11.71 -2.64 6.62
N ALA A 230 11.39 -2.51 7.91
CA ALA A 230 12.39 -2.13 8.91
C ALA A 230 13.45 -3.22 9.13
N GLU A 231 13.03 -4.49 9.07
CA GLU A 231 13.93 -5.65 9.20
C GLU A 231 14.77 -5.85 7.93
N ASP A 232 14.16 -5.68 6.75
CA ASP A 232 14.86 -5.77 5.47
C ASP A 232 15.91 -4.65 5.35
N LEU A 233 15.59 -3.45 5.85
CA LEU A 233 16.52 -2.33 5.92
C LEU A 233 17.68 -2.61 6.89
N GLU A 234 17.39 -3.15 8.09
CA GLU A 234 18.42 -3.54 9.06
C GLU A 234 19.43 -4.51 8.43
N LYS A 235 18.94 -5.56 7.74
CA LYS A 235 19.79 -6.54 7.05
C LYS A 235 20.67 -5.86 5.99
N ALA A 236 20.09 -4.95 5.22
CA ALA A 236 20.84 -4.18 4.22
C ALA A 236 21.92 -3.30 4.85
N MET A 237 21.61 -2.59 5.95
CA MET A 237 22.57 -1.74 6.66
C MET A 237 23.73 -2.56 7.23
N LEU A 238 23.46 -3.69 7.89
CA LEU A 238 24.49 -4.60 8.40
C LEU A 238 25.38 -5.18 7.29
N ALA A 239 24.80 -5.53 6.14
CA ALA A 239 25.55 -6.01 5.00
C ALA A 239 26.49 -4.94 4.42
N LEU A 240 26.01 -3.69 4.31
CA LEU A 240 26.80 -2.55 3.85
C LEU A 240 27.90 -2.17 4.84
N GLU A 241 27.63 -2.24 6.15
CA GLU A 241 28.64 -2.07 7.21
C GLU A 241 29.76 -3.12 7.10
N LYS A 242 29.38 -4.40 6.91
CA LYS A 242 30.36 -5.48 6.69
C LYS A 242 31.17 -5.28 5.41
N ALA A 243 30.58 -4.69 4.39
CA ALA A 243 31.25 -4.27 3.16
C ALA A 243 32.10 -3.00 3.32
N LYS A 244 32.20 -2.46 4.54
CA LYS A 244 32.96 -1.25 4.91
C LYS A 244 32.48 0.00 4.18
N CYS A 245 31.18 0.08 3.87
CA CYS A 245 30.58 1.33 3.40
C CYS A 245 30.64 2.39 4.51
N THR A 246 31.12 3.59 4.16
CA THR A 246 31.20 4.73 5.08
C THR A 246 30.13 5.78 4.78
N SER A 247 29.32 5.62 3.73
CA SER A 247 28.20 6.50 3.37
C SER A 247 27.04 5.71 2.76
N ILE A 248 25.84 6.28 2.82
CA ILE A 248 24.59 5.65 2.34
C ILE A 248 23.83 6.61 1.41
N ILE A 249 23.33 6.07 0.31
CA ILE A 249 22.26 6.67 -0.49
C ILE A 249 20.98 5.86 -0.25
N LEU A 250 19.94 6.51 0.27
CA LEU A 250 18.60 5.93 0.41
C LEU A 250 17.72 6.40 -0.74
N ASP A 251 17.30 5.51 -1.62
CA ASP A 251 16.42 5.82 -2.73
C ASP A 251 14.96 5.54 -2.40
N LEU A 252 14.16 6.61 -2.35
CA LEU A 252 12.71 6.60 -2.16
C LEU A 252 11.96 7.04 -3.43
N ARG A 253 12.64 7.17 -4.57
CA ARG A 253 12.03 7.55 -5.85
C ARG A 253 11.02 6.49 -6.28
N ASN A 254 9.88 6.94 -6.78
CA ASN A 254 8.76 6.10 -7.19
C ASN A 254 8.24 5.15 -6.10
N ASN A 255 8.51 5.44 -4.82
CA ASN A 255 7.95 4.69 -3.71
C ASN A 255 6.64 5.38 -3.24
N PRO A 256 5.47 4.75 -3.47
CA PRO A 256 4.16 5.35 -3.17
C PRO A 256 3.84 5.38 -1.67
N GLY A 257 4.74 4.88 -0.82
CA GLY A 257 4.60 4.81 0.62
C GLY A 257 4.14 3.43 1.09
N GLY A 258 3.20 3.40 2.03
CA GLY A 258 2.71 2.17 2.64
C GLY A 258 2.37 2.39 4.11
N LEU A 259 2.69 1.42 4.96
CA LEU A 259 2.35 1.44 6.39
C LEU A 259 3.07 2.57 7.13
N LEU A 260 2.30 3.37 7.88
CA LEU A 260 2.82 4.39 8.79
C LEU A 260 3.82 3.80 9.80
N THR A 261 3.48 2.65 10.38
CA THR A 261 4.33 1.97 11.37
C THR A 261 5.69 1.63 10.78
N ALA A 262 5.71 1.08 9.55
CA ALA A 262 6.95 0.81 8.83
C ALA A 262 7.74 2.11 8.55
N ALA A 263 7.07 3.21 8.20
CA ALA A 263 7.72 4.51 8.01
C ALA A 263 8.40 5.02 9.29
N VAL A 264 7.72 4.89 10.43
CA VAL A 264 8.27 5.27 11.74
C VAL A 264 9.50 4.42 12.08
N GLU A 265 9.41 3.10 11.92
CA GLU A 265 10.53 2.20 12.22
C GLU A 265 11.72 2.42 11.28
N VAL A 266 11.48 2.63 9.98
CA VAL A 266 12.52 3.01 9.01
C VAL A 266 13.16 4.34 9.40
N GLY A 267 12.36 5.35 9.77
CA GLY A 267 12.87 6.65 10.23
C GLY A 267 13.78 6.53 11.45
N ARG A 268 13.43 5.65 12.40
CA ARG A 268 14.24 5.37 13.61
C ARG A 268 15.62 4.78 13.30
N LYS A 269 15.81 4.11 12.15
CA LYS A 269 17.13 3.60 11.73
C LYS A 269 18.10 4.72 11.37
N PHE A 270 17.60 5.85 10.89
CA PHE A 270 18.42 6.99 10.47
C PHE A 270 18.50 8.10 11.53
N ILE A 271 17.44 8.28 12.33
CA ILE A 271 17.31 9.38 13.29
C ILE A 271 17.57 8.85 14.70
N PRO A 272 18.71 9.19 15.35
CA PRO A 272 19.05 8.67 16.67
C PRO A 272 18.20 9.27 17.78
N LYS A 273 17.87 10.57 17.68
CA LYS A 273 17.01 11.28 18.61
C LYS A 273 16.29 12.40 17.89
N GLY A 274 14.97 12.44 18.00
CA GLY A 274 14.14 13.45 17.37
C GLY A 274 12.79 12.91 16.94
N ASP A 275 11.90 13.82 16.55
CA ASP A 275 10.57 13.45 16.05
C ASP A 275 10.67 12.91 14.63
N ILE A 276 9.83 11.92 14.30
CA ILE A 276 9.70 11.36 12.96
C ILE A 276 8.50 11.99 12.25
N VAL A 277 7.34 11.93 12.88
CA VAL A 277 6.09 12.44 12.33
C VAL A 277 5.11 12.75 13.45
N SER A 278 4.24 13.72 13.23
CA SER A 278 3.06 13.90 14.08
C SER A 278 1.77 13.79 13.26
N ILE A 279 0.73 13.27 13.92
CA ILE A 279 -0.57 12.99 13.34
C ILE A 279 -1.59 13.83 14.08
N LYS A 280 -2.42 14.56 13.35
CA LYS A 280 -3.53 15.34 13.93
C LYS A 280 -4.87 14.88 13.38
N GLY A 281 -5.72 14.38 14.27
CA GLY A 281 -7.08 13.93 13.98
C GLY A 281 -8.12 15.05 13.99
N ARG A 282 -9.38 14.69 13.73
CA ARG A 282 -10.54 15.61 13.74
C ARG A 282 -10.82 16.21 15.12
N ASP A 283 -10.64 15.42 16.17
CA ASP A 283 -10.76 15.82 17.58
C ASP A 283 -9.69 16.82 18.03
N GLY A 284 -8.66 17.03 17.20
CA GLY A 284 -7.52 17.88 17.51
C GLY A 284 -6.42 17.19 18.30
N GLU A 285 -6.59 15.90 18.66
CA GLU A 285 -5.54 15.13 19.30
C GLU A 285 -4.33 15.01 18.38
N LYS A 286 -3.16 15.29 18.95
CA LYS A 286 -1.87 15.23 18.26
C LYS A 286 -1.05 14.09 18.83
N ASN A 287 -0.80 13.07 18.02
CA ASN A 287 0.08 11.95 18.35
C ASN A 287 1.42 12.15 17.64
N THR A 288 2.51 12.19 18.40
CA THR A 288 3.88 12.35 17.86
C THR A 288 4.64 11.05 18.01
N TYR A 289 5.28 10.61 16.93
CA TYR A 289 6.17 9.46 16.90
C TYR A 289 7.61 9.95 16.85
N SER A 290 8.44 9.48 17.79
CA SER A 290 9.82 9.93 17.93
C SER A 290 10.80 8.74 18.01
N SER A 291 12.08 9.03 17.81
CA SER A 291 13.20 8.15 18.06
C SER A 291 14.00 8.60 19.28
N PHE A 292 14.56 7.64 20.01
CA PHE A 292 15.28 7.87 21.27
C PHE A 292 16.60 7.08 21.38
N PHE A 293 16.98 6.32 20.35
CA PHE A 293 18.20 5.52 20.36
C PHE A 293 18.81 5.44 18.97
N GLN A 294 20.13 5.26 18.94
CA GLN A 294 20.89 5.08 17.72
C GLN A 294 21.07 3.58 17.44
N SER A 295 20.54 3.10 16.32
CA SER A 295 20.69 1.69 15.91
C SER A 295 21.96 1.42 15.12
N HIS A 296 22.41 2.40 14.31
CA HIS A 296 23.56 2.28 13.42
C HIS A 296 24.51 3.47 13.54
N PRO A 297 25.79 3.35 13.14
CA PRO A 297 26.67 4.49 12.98
C PRO A 297 26.04 5.58 12.09
N LEU A 298 26.25 6.85 12.46
CA LEU A 298 25.75 7.97 11.66
C LEU A 298 26.65 8.20 10.45
N LEU A 299 26.42 7.42 9.40
CA LEU A 299 27.09 7.59 8.11
C LEU A 299 26.50 8.81 7.36
N PRO A 300 27.29 9.55 6.56
CA PRO A 300 26.76 10.52 5.61
C PRO A 300 25.62 9.91 4.77
N LEU A 301 24.52 10.65 4.66
CA LEU A 301 23.26 10.17 4.10
C LEU A 301 22.75 11.15 3.04
N ILE A 302 22.48 10.62 1.85
CA ILE A 302 21.68 11.31 0.82
C ILE A 302 20.40 10.51 0.60
N VAL A 303 19.27 11.19 0.51
CA VAL A 303 17.96 10.59 0.22
C VAL A 303 17.51 11.05 -1.16
N LEU A 304 17.27 10.11 -2.08
CA LEU A 304 16.72 10.41 -3.39
C LEU A 304 15.19 10.42 -3.33
N ILE A 305 14.58 11.50 -3.81
CA ILE A 305 13.12 11.66 -3.89
C ILE A 305 12.70 12.17 -5.27
N ASN A 306 11.46 11.88 -5.65
CA ASN A 306 10.83 12.43 -6.84
C ASN A 306 9.30 12.53 -6.66
N GLU A 307 8.61 12.90 -7.73
CA GLU A 307 7.16 13.08 -7.78
C GLU A 307 6.38 11.79 -7.45
N GLY A 308 7.01 10.63 -7.56
CA GLY A 308 6.45 9.32 -7.18
C GLY A 308 6.69 8.96 -5.71
N SER A 309 7.52 9.70 -4.98
CA SER A 309 7.70 9.56 -3.53
C SER A 309 6.48 10.10 -2.81
N ALA A 310 5.70 9.23 -2.15
CA ALA A 310 4.45 9.63 -1.50
C ALA A 310 4.28 9.04 -0.08
N SER A 311 3.46 9.69 0.74
CA SER A 311 2.97 9.19 2.03
C SER A 311 4.11 8.77 2.98
N ALA A 312 4.28 7.48 3.28
CA ALA A 312 5.35 6.98 4.15
C ALA A 312 6.76 7.41 3.68
N SER A 313 7.00 7.49 2.37
CA SER A 313 8.25 8.02 1.81
C SER A 313 8.48 9.47 2.22
N GLU A 314 7.42 10.29 2.21
CA GLU A 314 7.46 11.70 2.59
C GLU A 314 7.63 11.89 4.09
N ILE A 315 7.09 10.97 4.90
CA ILE A 315 7.33 10.93 6.34
C ILE A 315 8.83 10.74 6.62
N VAL A 316 9.45 9.73 6.01
CA VAL A 316 10.89 9.46 6.22
C VAL A 316 11.75 10.60 5.67
N ALA A 317 11.46 11.07 4.46
CA ALA A 317 12.19 12.20 3.85
C ALA A 317 12.08 13.48 4.68
N GLY A 318 10.86 13.85 5.10
CA GLY A 318 10.60 15.01 5.96
C GLY A 318 11.27 14.89 7.32
N ALA A 319 11.24 13.70 7.93
CA ALA A 319 11.93 13.44 9.19
C ALA A 319 13.45 13.62 9.07
N ILE A 320 14.07 13.05 8.02
CA ILE A 320 15.51 13.16 7.78
C ILE A 320 15.91 14.62 7.53
N LYS A 321 15.11 15.35 6.73
CA LYS A 321 15.34 16.77 6.43
C LYS A 321 15.24 17.63 7.68
N ASP A 322 14.14 17.54 8.42
CA ASP A 322 13.88 18.41 9.58
C ASP A 322 14.84 18.14 10.75
N ASN A 323 15.27 16.89 10.92
CA ASN A 323 16.30 16.54 11.91
C ASN A 323 17.73 16.82 11.41
N LYS A 324 17.91 17.41 10.22
CA LYS A 324 19.21 17.69 9.59
C LYS A 324 20.11 16.45 9.51
N ARG A 325 19.50 15.28 9.31
CA ARG A 325 20.20 14.00 9.34
C ARG A 325 20.85 13.66 8.01
N GLY A 326 20.28 14.09 6.89
CA GLY A 326 20.78 13.83 5.56
C GLY A 326 20.32 14.90 4.58
N ILE A 327 20.84 14.85 3.36
CA ILE A 327 20.49 15.77 2.27
C ILE A 327 19.46 15.09 1.37
N LEU A 328 18.36 15.76 1.08
CA LEU A 328 17.40 15.31 0.07
C LEU A 328 17.83 15.81 -1.31
N LEU A 329 17.88 14.91 -2.29
CA LEU A 329 18.28 15.20 -3.65
C LEU A 329 17.25 14.66 -4.65
N GLY A 330 16.99 15.40 -5.72
CA GLY A 330 16.12 14.96 -6.81
C GLY A 330 15.01 15.97 -7.07
N ARG A 331 13.76 15.53 -7.00
CA ARG A 331 12.59 16.38 -7.30
C ARG A 331 11.59 16.35 -6.16
N LYS A 332 10.75 17.38 -6.13
CA LYS A 332 9.66 17.54 -5.18
C LYS A 332 8.78 16.28 -5.12
N SER A 333 8.41 15.88 -3.91
CA SER A 333 7.56 14.70 -3.67
C SER A 333 6.07 14.95 -3.94
N PHE A 334 5.27 13.88 -3.91
CA PHE A 334 3.87 13.88 -4.35
C PHE A 334 2.92 14.80 -3.56
N GLY A 335 3.03 14.84 -2.23
CA GLY A 335 2.16 15.61 -1.34
C GLY A 335 0.98 14.86 -0.76
N LYS A 336 1.11 13.55 -0.47
CA LYS A 336 0.07 12.76 0.20
C LYS A 336 0.25 12.82 1.72
N GLY A 337 -0.19 13.93 2.31
CA GLY A 337 -0.14 14.18 3.76
C GLY A 337 -1.33 13.70 4.58
N SER A 338 -2.17 12.78 4.08
CA SER A 338 -3.35 12.27 4.79
C SER A 338 -3.13 10.86 5.33
N VAL A 339 -3.69 10.60 6.51
CA VAL A 339 -3.72 9.29 7.16
C VAL A 339 -5.02 8.59 6.78
N GLN A 340 -4.92 7.33 6.38
CA GLN A 340 -6.10 6.49 6.16
C GLN A 340 -6.22 5.47 7.28
N THR A 341 -7.38 5.41 7.92
CA THR A 341 -7.77 4.30 8.78
C THR A 341 -8.50 3.28 7.93
N VAL A 342 -8.03 2.03 7.93
CA VAL A 342 -8.72 0.92 7.28
C VAL A 342 -9.61 0.23 8.32
N ILE A 343 -10.92 0.32 8.13
CA ILE A 343 -11.93 -0.20 9.05
C ILE A 343 -12.53 -1.46 8.40
N SER A 344 -12.29 -2.62 9.00
CA SER A 344 -12.90 -3.88 8.55
C SER A 344 -14.40 -3.89 8.85
N LEU A 345 -15.18 -4.44 7.93
CA LEU A 345 -16.63 -4.55 8.01
C LEU A 345 -17.07 -6.02 8.10
N ASN A 346 -18.31 -6.24 8.55
CA ASN A 346 -18.80 -7.57 8.91
C ASN A 346 -18.94 -8.53 7.71
N ASP A 347 -19.10 -8.01 6.49
CA ASP A 347 -19.19 -8.79 5.25
C ASP A 347 -17.80 -9.15 4.68
N GLY A 348 -16.73 -8.82 5.41
CA GLY A 348 -15.34 -9.01 4.97
C GLY A 348 -14.81 -7.89 4.08
N SER A 349 -15.62 -6.86 3.79
CA SER A 349 -15.16 -5.63 3.11
C SER A 349 -14.43 -4.70 4.08
N ALA A 350 -13.92 -3.58 3.57
CA ALA A 350 -13.33 -2.55 4.41
C ALA A 350 -13.56 -1.13 3.86
N LEU A 351 -13.59 -0.17 4.78
CA LEU A 351 -13.58 1.25 4.48
C LEU A 351 -12.18 1.81 4.75
N ALA A 352 -11.50 2.30 3.72
CA ALA A 352 -10.31 3.13 3.88
C ALA A 352 -10.76 4.60 3.97
N LEU A 353 -10.73 5.19 5.16
CA LEU A 353 -11.22 6.54 5.42
C LEU A 353 -10.08 7.47 5.82
N THR A 354 -10.02 8.68 5.25
CA THR A 354 -9.10 9.70 5.73
C THR A 354 -9.56 10.30 7.06
N THR A 355 -8.80 10.06 8.11
CA THR A 355 -9.15 10.40 9.50
C THR A 355 -8.25 11.46 10.12
N ALA A 356 -7.04 11.64 9.58
CA ALA A 356 -6.05 12.56 10.12
C ALA A 356 -5.10 13.08 9.04
N LEU A 357 -4.24 14.04 9.41
CA LEU A 357 -3.17 14.58 8.58
C LEU A 357 -1.80 14.39 9.24
N TYR A 358 -0.78 14.17 8.41
CA TYR A 358 0.63 14.13 8.81
C TYR A 358 1.25 15.52 8.84
N TYR A 359 2.14 15.72 9.80
CA TYR A 359 2.96 16.91 9.93
C TYR A 359 4.41 16.47 10.15
N THR A 360 5.33 17.12 9.45
CA THR A 360 6.78 16.89 9.63
C THR A 360 7.21 17.35 11.03
N PRO A 361 8.42 17.00 11.50
CA PRO A 361 8.93 17.47 12.79
C PRO A 361 8.93 19.01 12.94
N SER A 362 9.16 19.76 11.86
CA SER A 362 9.05 21.23 11.82
C SER A 362 7.59 21.74 11.85
N GLY A 363 6.59 20.86 11.95
CA GLY A 363 5.17 21.20 12.01
C GLY A 363 4.53 21.52 10.66
N ILE A 364 5.18 21.17 9.55
CA ILE A 364 4.69 21.48 8.20
C ILE A 364 3.66 20.42 7.78
N ASN A 365 2.47 20.87 7.37
CA ASN A 365 1.50 20.03 6.68
C ASN A 365 1.90 19.85 5.21
N ILE A 366 2.18 18.61 4.82
CA ILE A 366 2.67 18.24 3.48
C ILE A 366 1.54 17.92 2.50
N HIS A 367 0.29 17.89 2.94
CA HIS A 367 -0.85 17.55 2.11
C HIS A 367 -1.03 18.55 0.96
N LYS A 368 -1.05 18.04 -0.29
CA LYS A 368 -1.04 18.80 -1.54
C LYS A 368 0.18 19.72 -1.74
N LYS A 369 1.19 19.62 -0.87
CA LYS A 369 2.42 20.42 -0.93
C LYS A 369 3.67 19.63 -1.21
N GLY A 370 3.77 18.39 -0.72
CA GLY A 370 4.98 17.58 -0.84
C GLY A 370 6.14 18.06 0.04
N ILE A 371 7.27 17.40 -0.11
CA ILE A 371 8.58 17.68 0.47
C ILE A 371 9.48 18.19 -0.66
N GLU A 372 10.04 19.37 -0.49
CA GLU A 372 11.05 19.90 -1.41
C GLU A 372 12.41 19.23 -1.15
N PRO A 373 13.18 18.88 -2.20
CA PRO A 373 14.56 18.44 -2.02
C PRO A 373 15.44 19.61 -1.52
N ASP A 374 16.58 19.28 -0.93
CA ASP A 374 17.61 20.29 -0.61
C ASP A 374 18.43 20.65 -1.85
N ILE A 375 18.59 19.68 -2.77
CA ILE A 375 19.26 19.85 -4.06
C ILE A 375 18.33 19.36 -5.16
N ASP A 376 17.78 20.29 -5.94
CA ASP A 376 16.96 19.97 -7.10
C ASP A 376 17.85 19.48 -8.26
N VAL A 377 17.53 18.30 -8.80
CA VAL A 377 18.22 17.68 -9.92
C VAL A 377 17.20 16.98 -10.82
N ASP A 378 17.09 17.41 -12.06
CA ASP A 378 16.27 16.76 -13.07
C ASP A 378 16.95 15.50 -13.64
N LEU A 379 16.15 14.49 -13.97
CA LEU A 379 16.57 13.42 -14.87
C LEU A 379 16.56 13.95 -16.32
N PRO A 380 17.54 13.57 -17.15
CA PRO A 380 17.56 13.98 -18.55
C PRO A 380 16.30 13.48 -19.27
N LYS A 381 15.74 14.31 -20.15
CA LYS A 381 14.66 13.88 -21.05
C LYS A 381 15.26 12.91 -22.06
N ILE A 382 14.92 11.64 -21.93
CA ILE A 382 15.37 10.57 -22.83
C ILE A 382 14.43 10.56 -24.05
N THR A 383 14.98 10.71 -25.24
CA THR A 383 14.25 10.55 -26.51
C THR A 383 13.91 9.08 -26.78
N GLU A 384 12.95 8.80 -27.68
CA GLU A 384 12.63 7.40 -28.03
C GLU A 384 13.80 6.69 -28.71
N GLU A 385 14.66 7.41 -29.43
CA GLU A 385 15.91 6.89 -29.98
C GLU A 385 16.92 6.51 -28.87
N GLU A 386 17.17 7.41 -27.92
CA GLU A 386 18.05 7.13 -26.76
C GLU A 386 17.49 5.99 -25.90
N ARG A 387 16.16 5.90 -25.78
CA ARG A 387 15.49 4.81 -25.06
C ARG A 387 15.73 3.46 -25.72
N LYS A 388 15.66 3.40 -27.06
CA LYS A 388 16.01 2.20 -27.82
C LYS A 388 17.50 1.87 -27.70
N GLU A 389 18.36 2.87 -27.65
CA GLU A 389 19.80 2.68 -27.45
C GLU A 389 20.13 2.15 -26.04
N ILE A 390 19.46 2.68 -25.00
CA ILE A 390 19.54 2.17 -23.63
C ILE A 390 19.06 0.72 -23.60
N GLN A 391 17.89 0.44 -24.15
CA GLN A 391 17.32 -0.91 -24.20
C GLN A 391 18.25 -1.88 -24.93
N LYS A 392 18.81 -1.48 -26.07
CA LYS A 392 19.78 -2.27 -26.83
C LYS A 392 21.08 -2.48 -26.03
N THR A 393 21.57 -1.47 -25.33
CA THR A 393 22.77 -1.58 -24.48
C THR A 393 22.54 -2.58 -23.36
N ILE A 394 21.36 -2.56 -22.73
CA ILE A 394 20.95 -3.54 -21.72
C ILE A 394 20.92 -4.95 -22.32
N GLU A 395 20.27 -5.12 -23.47
CA GLU A 395 20.18 -6.42 -24.16
C GLU A 395 21.56 -6.95 -24.59
N ASP A 396 22.45 -6.08 -25.07
CA ASP A 396 23.80 -6.45 -25.50
C ASP A 396 24.71 -6.74 -24.29
N GLU A 397 24.55 -6.03 -23.18
CA GLU A 397 25.21 -6.35 -21.90
C GLU A 397 24.72 -7.68 -21.32
N GLU A 398 23.42 -7.98 -21.41
CA GLU A 398 22.85 -9.28 -21.02
C GLU A 398 23.38 -10.43 -21.88
N LYS A 399 23.54 -10.21 -23.19
CA LYS A 399 24.14 -11.21 -24.09
C LYS A 399 25.61 -11.45 -23.75
N ARG A 400 26.37 -10.37 -23.48
CA ARG A 400 27.79 -10.47 -23.09
C ARG A 400 27.96 -11.14 -21.73
N SER A 401 27.08 -10.88 -20.75
CA SER A 401 27.13 -11.54 -19.45
C SER A 401 26.76 -13.02 -19.53
N LYS A 402 25.74 -13.39 -20.32
CA LYS A 402 25.40 -14.79 -20.60
C LYS A 402 26.56 -15.52 -21.28
N GLN A 403 27.29 -14.86 -22.19
CA GLN A 403 28.51 -15.41 -22.79
C GLN A 403 29.68 -15.51 -21.81
N ALA A 404 29.85 -14.55 -20.91
CA ALA A 404 30.90 -14.58 -19.89
C ALA A 404 30.64 -15.67 -18.84
N GLU A 405 29.40 -15.86 -18.41
CA GLU A 405 28.99 -16.97 -17.54
C GLU A 405 29.15 -18.32 -18.26
N ALA A 406 28.68 -18.44 -19.50
CA ALA A 406 28.87 -19.64 -20.31
C ALA A 406 30.37 -19.94 -20.55
N SER A 407 31.22 -18.92 -20.66
CA SER A 407 32.68 -19.11 -20.79
C SER A 407 33.32 -19.63 -19.51
N LYS A 408 32.88 -19.15 -18.32
CA LYS A 408 33.29 -19.67 -17.00
C LYS A 408 32.80 -21.10 -16.78
N THR A 409 31.62 -21.45 -17.27
CA THR A 409 31.10 -22.83 -17.24
C THR A 409 31.82 -23.72 -18.27
N SER A 410 32.21 -23.19 -19.43
CA SER A 410 32.96 -23.93 -20.46
C SER A 410 34.42 -24.19 -20.08
N SER A 411 35.04 -23.36 -19.22
CA SER A 411 36.36 -23.65 -18.64
C SER A 411 36.35 -24.80 -17.62
N ILE A 412 35.16 -25.29 -17.25
CA ILE A 412 34.96 -26.50 -16.41
C ILE A 412 34.49 -27.70 -17.27
N ALA A 413 34.04 -27.46 -18.50
CA ALA A 413 33.56 -28.51 -19.40
C ALA A 413 34.16 -28.35 -20.80
N SER A 414 35.44 -28.70 -20.95
CA SER A 414 35.99 -29.06 -22.25
C SER A 414 35.49 -30.45 -22.63
N GLY A 415 34.47 -30.52 -23.50
CA GLY A 415 33.97 -31.78 -24.06
C GLY A 415 32.80 -31.60 -25.03
N THR A 416 33.14 -31.41 -26.31
CA THR A 416 32.36 -31.61 -27.55
C THR A 416 31.27 -30.61 -28.00
N SER A 417 31.33 -30.36 -29.31
CA SER A 417 30.58 -29.54 -30.29
C SER A 417 29.07 -29.89 -30.40
N GLU A 418 28.13 -29.14 -31.02
CA GLU A 418 28.08 -28.39 -32.28
C GLU A 418 26.97 -27.30 -32.28
N THR A 419 26.95 -26.52 -33.36
CA THR A 419 26.16 -25.35 -33.79
C THR A 419 24.64 -25.50 -33.92
N ALA A 420 23.88 -24.41 -33.70
CA ALA A 420 22.84 -23.91 -34.63
C ALA A 420 22.30 -22.50 -34.28
N SER A 421 22.02 -21.74 -35.34
CA SER A 421 21.54 -20.35 -35.42
C SER A 421 20.01 -20.28 -35.46
N GLY A 422 19.41 -19.19 -34.95
CA GLY A 422 18.00 -18.86 -35.18
C GLY A 422 17.54 -17.55 -34.54
N THR A 423 17.13 -16.59 -35.38
CA THR A 423 16.70 -15.21 -35.09
C THR A 423 15.18 -15.06 -34.96
N ASN A 424 14.69 -14.28 -33.98
CA ASN A 424 13.85 -13.05 -34.10
C ASN A 424 12.95 -12.78 -32.87
N PRO A 425 12.64 -11.49 -32.56
CA PRO A 425 11.99 -11.08 -31.33
C PRO A 425 10.47 -10.93 -31.48
N VAL A 426 9.71 -11.24 -30.42
CA VAL A 426 8.30 -10.88 -30.31
C VAL A 426 8.11 -10.02 -29.07
N ALA A 427 7.79 -8.75 -29.32
CA ALA A 427 7.34 -7.80 -28.33
C ALA A 427 5.97 -8.22 -27.77
N THR A 428 5.78 -8.13 -26.46
CA THR A 428 4.45 -8.04 -25.88
C THR A 428 4.41 -6.94 -24.82
N ASP A 429 3.74 -5.86 -25.21
CA ASP A 429 3.19 -4.84 -24.32
C ASP A 429 2.32 -5.48 -23.24
N THR A 430 2.65 -5.22 -21.98
CA THR A 430 1.72 -5.37 -20.86
C THR A 430 1.49 -4.02 -20.21
N TYR A 431 0.23 -3.62 -20.26
CA TYR A 431 -0.43 -2.46 -19.67
C TYR A 431 0.00 -2.17 -18.22
N LYS A 432 0.57 -0.97 -17.98
CA LYS A 432 0.96 -0.42 -16.66
C LYS A 432 -0.07 0.62 -16.20
N PRO A 433 -0.64 0.56 -14.98
CA PRO A 433 -1.35 1.69 -14.41
C PRO A 433 -0.34 2.76 -13.95
N SER A 434 -0.58 4.01 -14.36
CA SER A 434 0.35 5.15 -14.45
C SER A 434 1.34 5.02 -15.63
N GLY A 435 1.24 5.91 -16.61
CA GLY A 435 2.10 6.00 -17.79
C GLY A 435 3.55 6.39 -17.52
N LEU A 436 4.12 5.96 -16.39
CA LEU A 436 5.54 5.98 -16.12
C LEU A 436 6.09 4.58 -16.48
N ILE A 437 6.71 4.47 -17.65
CA ILE A 437 7.66 3.41 -17.89
C ILE A 437 8.76 3.61 -16.84
N GLU A 438 8.84 2.73 -15.85
CA GLU A 438 10.02 2.62 -15.01
C GLU A 438 11.25 2.64 -15.93
N VAL A 439 12.10 3.65 -15.74
CA VAL A 439 13.50 3.60 -16.18
C VAL A 439 13.98 2.21 -15.74
N PRO A 440 14.63 1.41 -16.60
CA PRO A 440 15.20 0.13 -16.16
C PRO A 440 15.88 0.41 -14.82
N ASP A 441 15.60 -0.42 -13.81
CA ASP A 441 16.20 -0.37 -12.46
C ASP A 441 17.58 0.27 -12.65
N SER A 442 17.91 1.40 -12.00
CA SER A 442 19.15 2.18 -12.27
C SER A 442 20.46 1.36 -12.18
N PHE A 443 20.30 0.06 -11.90
CA PHE A 443 21.21 -1.06 -11.82
C PHE A 443 20.76 -2.14 -12.82
N THR A 444 21.52 -2.32 -13.89
CA THR A 444 21.34 -3.40 -14.87
C THR A 444 22.19 -4.60 -14.48
N LYS A 445 21.91 -5.27 -13.33
CA LYS A 445 22.40 -6.63 -12.94
C LYS A 445 22.09 -6.99 -11.47
N GLY A 446 22.08 -8.29 -11.18
CA GLY A 446 21.97 -8.89 -9.84
C GLY A 446 23.27 -9.42 -9.22
N SER A 447 24.47 -9.11 -9.74
CA SER A 447 25.75 -9.52 -9.11
C SER A 447 26.82 -8.43 -9.04
N LEU A 448 27.56 -8.43 -7.92
CA LEU A 448 28.23 -7.28 -7.30
C LEU A 448 29.41 -6.63 -8.06
N GLN A 449 29.88 -7.24 -9.16
CA GLN A 449 31.24 -6.99 -9.67
C GLN A 449 31.32 -6.23 -11.00
N ASP A 450 30.20 -6.03 -11.71
CA ASP A 450 30.19 -5.42 -13.06
C ASP A 450 29.22 -4.22 -13.18
N TYR A 451 28.97 -3.46 -12.10
CA TYR A 451 27.97 -2.39 -12.13
C TYR A 451 28.46 -1.10 -12.78
N VAL A 452 27.77 -0.69 -13.84
CA VAL A 452 27.83 0.66 -14.42
C VAL A 452 26.62 1.43 -13.88
N VAL A 453 26.85 2.47 -13.07
CA VAL A 453 25.79 3.44 -12.72
C VAL A 453 25.19 3.92 -14.03
N ASN A 454 23.88 3.78 -14.20
CA ASN A 454 23.19 4.21 -15.41
C ASN A 454 23.64 5.65 -15.74
N LYS A 455 24.26 5.84 -16.92
CA LYS A 455 24.77 7.14 -17.36
C LYS A 455 23.68 8.21 -17.43
N TYR A 456 22.42 7.79 -17.50
CA TYR A 456 21.24 8.64 -17.55
C TYR A 456 20.62 8.92 -16.17
N ASP A 457 21.06 8.26 -15.09
CA ASP A 457 20.63 8.59 -13.73
C ASP A 457 21.49 9.70 -13.12
N THR A 458 21.26 10.93 -13.59
CA THR A 458 21.96 12.14 -13.15
C THR A 458 21.81 12.40 -11.65
N GLN A 459 20.66 12.02 -11.06
CA GLN A 459 20.40 12.17 -9.63
C GLN A 459 21.30 11.26 -8.80
N LEU A 460 21.38 9.97 -9.15
CA LEU A 460 22.27 9.01 -8.49
C LEU A 460 23.74 9.39 -8.67
N GLN A 461 24.14 9.80 -9.87
CA GLN A 461 25.50 10.27 -10.13
C GLN A 461 25.85 11.47 -9.24
N ARG A 462 24.95 12.46 -9.18
CA ARG A 462 25.15 13.65 -8.36
C ARG A 462 25.27 13.30 -6.87
N ALA A 463 24.45 12.39 -6.37
CA ALA A 463 24.56 11.90 -5.00
C ALA A 463 25.92 11.24 -4.73
N VAL A 464 26.37 10.36 -5.63
CA VAL A 464 27.69 9.72 -5.55
C VAL A 464 28.82 10.75 -5.55
N ASP A 465 28.75 11.77 -6.40
CA ASP A 465 29.79 12.81 -6.47
C ASP A 465 29.85 13.66 -5.20
N ILE A 466 28.69 14.00 -4.62
CA ILE A 466 28.63 14.71 -3.34
C ILE A 466 29.29 13.89 -2.23
N LEU A 467 28.96 12.61 -2.12
CA LEU A 467 29.53 11.74 -1.08
C LEU A 467 31.04 11.55 -1.25
N LYS A 468 31.52 11.33 -2.48
CA LYS A 468 32.97 11.27 -2.77
C LYS A 468 33.69 12.56 -2.37
N SER A 469 33.09 13.72 -2.66
CA SER A 469 33.68 15.00 -2.29
C SER A 469 33.73 15.16 -0.76
N SER A 470 32.70 14.69 -0.04
CA SER A 470 32.67 14.71 1.42
C SER A 470 33.81 13.88 2.01
N ASP A 471 34.06 12.67 1.50
CA ASP A 471 35.16 11.82 1.95
C ASP A 471 36.53 12.50 1.75
N LEU A 472 36.69 13.32 0.71
CA LEU A 472 37.91 14.07 0.43
C LEU A 472 38.12 15.25 1.39
N PHE A 473 37.05 15.99 1.70
CA PHE A 473 37.14 17.25 2.47
C PHE A 473 36.92 17.10 3.98
N MET A 474 36.13 16.11 4.43
CA MET A 474 35.83 15.91 5.86
C MET A 474 37.08 15.65 6.72
N PRO A 475 38.10 14.90 6.27
CA PRO A 475 39.36 14.77 7.01
C PRO A 475 40.10 16.10 7.20
N LEU A 476 39.92 17.07 6.30
CA LEU A 476 40.53 18.40 6.39
C LEU A 476 39.82 19.28 7.42
N LEU A 477 38.51 19.08 7.63
CA LEU A 477 37.71 19.82 8.61
C LEU A 477 37.84 19.27 10.05
N LYS A 478 38.32 18.04 10.22
CA LYS A 478 38.55 17.40 11.54
C LYS A 478 39.90 17.74 12.16
N LYS A 479 40.66 18.66 11.57
CA LYS A 479 42.03 19.00 11.98
C LYS A 479 42.13 20.13 13.01
N ASP A 480 41.00 20.57 13.56
CA ASP A 480 40.93 21.57 14.64
C ASP A 480 40.62 20.93 16.00
#